data_AF-A0A5N7JS54-F1
#
_entry.id   AF-A0A5N7JS54-F1
#
_cell.length_a   1.000
_cell.length_b   1.000
_cell.length_c   1.000
_cell.angle_alpha   90.00
_cell.angle_beta   90.00
_cell.angle_gamma   90.00
#
_symmetry.space_group_name_H-M   'P 1'
#
loop_
_entity.id
_entity.type
_entity.pdbx_description
1 polymer ?
#
loop_
_entity_poly.entity_id
_entity_poly.type
_entity_poly.pdbx_seq_one_letter_code
_entity_poly.pdbx_strand_id
1 'polypeptide(L)'
;MSSTTLSVLAAAPELMQWHGSELGDIKGALTTLVPAWPDLNDALFWRCIENCRTRQARRKQNLKDDWLVSCSWHFWAFDADSFPRMLNWVRQRPLEDDQFVALARAYRTFNEYDEPPLWREQLLASTHGHPPLQETLHALLYPKPNPTLVRFQEQERKYRRQHARQQKRESNQWTHFVERLKANPDLVCHPPGLQPSEVSNFQFHLMEHIRDGSGSSTQLDGSDWSALIPEFGLAVAEAYRDAAITFWRAYQPTLRSEGAEPNSIPAAVMFGLTGLAIELQNQEHIAKLDAREAESALRYALFELNGFPFWFDSFCRQHLPEATAFFYREIEWELSTSQPEQRPFYALHDVVYHAPVLHSTLAPLLKQWLMNHQVQNLECLRYSRLIIGSDNLPAAEIAGLALDKITDPATPGEQLPVWYAVRTDADPTLSLPALRTALRKLSRAAAERFGETFSVELLGGRRNAVLSIGGFNSPTYLKELYLLMHSVIRVKNDLNRAGGGVYSPTVRDDAQDARERLFGMLQEQSSEITYRAILELAEKHPVQHFCTYMRACAVSRATTDGDMQPWRIEEVAHAARRLNRTSTLLSPVLEVDHAVR
;
A
#
# COMPACT_ATOMS: atom_id res chain seq x y z
N MET A 1 44.40 -1.52 -17.40
CA MET A 1 43.22 -0.93 -16.74
C MET A 1 43.03 -1.52 -15.35
N SER A 2 42.47 -0.77 -14.40
CA SER A 2 42.23 -1.27 -13.04
C SER A 2 41.20 -2.41 -13.02
N SER A 3 41.56 -3.55 -12.44
CA SER A 3 40.70 -4.73 -12.32
C SER A 3 39.40 -4.41 -11.55
N THR A 4 39.49 -3.54 -10.56
CA THR A 4 38.35 -3.07 -9.74
C THR A 4 37.35 -2.29 -10.59
N THR A 5 37.82 -1.41 -11.48
CA THR A 5 36.95 -0.59 -12.35
C THR A 5 36.14 -1.47 -13.31
N LEU A 6 36.77 -2.47 -13.93
CA LEU A 6 36.08 -3.38 -14.84
C LEU A 6 35.06 -4.27 -14.11
N SER A 7 35.37 -4.71 -12.89
CA SER A 7 34.42 -5.48 -12.07
C SER A 7 33.20 -4.64 -11.66
N VAL A 8 33.39 -3.37 -11.30
CA VAL A 8 32.29 -2.45 -10.98
C VAL A 8 31.41 -2.21 -12.21
N LEU A 9 32.01 -1.89 -13.37
CA LEU A 9 31.27 -1.66 -14.61
C LEU A 9 30.53 -2.91 -15.10
N ALA A 10 31.07 -4.11 -14.88
CA ALA A 10 30.42 -5.38 -15.23
C ALA A 10 29.24 -5.72 -14.32
N ALA A 11 29.25 -5.29 -13.05
CA ALA A 11 28.18 -5.55 -12.08
C ALA A 11 27.10 -4.45 -12.06
N ALA A 12 27.45 -3.23 -12.47
CA ALA A 12 26.55 -2.07 -12.45
C ALA A 12 25.21 -2.27 -13.21
N PRO A 13 25.15 -2.94 -14.38
CA PRO A 13 23.88 -3.23 -15.05
C PRO A 13 22.90 -4.05 -14.21
N GLU A 14 23.39 -5.07 -13.50
CA GLU A 14 22.58 -5.91 -12.61
C GLU A 14 22.10 -5.09 -11.40
N LEU A 15 22.92 -4.18 -10.86
CA LEU A 15 22.56 -3.33 -9.70
C LEU A 15 21.59 -2.19 -10.06
N MET A 16 21.76 -1.57 -11.23
CA MET A 16 20.92 -0.44 -11.69
C MET A 16 19.52 -0.86 -12.13
N GLN A 17 19.26 -2.16 -12.35
CA GLN A 17 17.89 -2.67 -12.56
C GLN A 17 17.02 -2.59 -11.29
N TRP A 18 17.62 -2.49 -10.11
CA TRP A 18 16.90 -2.46 -8.82
C TRP A 18 16.67 -1.05 -8.27
N HIS A 19 17.37 -0.02 -8.77
CA HIS A 19 17.27 1.36 -8.28
C HIS A 19 16.88 2.31 -9.42
N GLY A 20 15.58 2.52 -9.59
CA GLY A 20 14.95 3.01 -10.83
C GLY A 20 14.88 4.52 -11.07
N SER A 21 15.69 5.39 -10.44
CA SER A 21 15.62 6.83 -10.76
C SER A 21 16.90 7.64 -10.53
N GLU A 22 17.72 7.33 -9.52
CA GLU A 22 18.83 8.22 -9.12
C GLU A 22 20.09 8.17 -10.00
N LEU A 23 20.19 7.23 -10.96
CA LEU A 23 21.40 6.98 -11.76
C LEU A 23 21.19 7.12 -13.29
N GLY A 24 20.08 7.71 -13.73
CA GLY A 24 19.71 7.82 -15.14
C GLY A 24 20.76 8.54 -16.01
N ASP A 25 21.28 9.66 -15.53
CA ASP A 25 22.24 10.48 -16.27
C ASP A 25 23.61 9.79 -16.42
N ILE A 26 24.07 9.12 -15.35
CA ILE A 26 25.32 8.35 -15.36
C ILE A 26 25.17 7.13 -16.27
N LYS A 27 24.01 6.47 -16.25
CA LYS A 27 23.69 5.34 -17.14
C LYS A 27 23.78 5.76 -18.61
N GLY A 28 23.14 6.87 -18.98
CA GLY A 28 23.19 7.41 -20.34
C GLY A 28 24.61 7.74 -20.79
N ALA A 29 25.38 8.44 -19.95
CA ALA A 29 26.76 8.80 -20.26
C ALA A 29 27.66 7.56 -20.47
N LEU A 30 27.56 6.54 -19.61
CA LEU A 30 28.37 5.32 -19.74
C LEU A 30 27.99 4.48 -20.97
N THR A 31 26.72 4.42 -21.34
CA THR A 31 26.28 3.73 -22.57
C THR A 31 26.85 4.38 -23.83
N THR A 32 27.15 5.67 -23.81
CA THR A 32 27.80 6.36 -24.94
C THR A 32 29.33 6.31 -24.87
N LEU A 33 29.92 6.55 -23.68
CA LEU A 33 31.37 6.68 -23.53
C LEU A 33 32.12 5.35 -23.58
N VAL A 34 31.53 4.26 -23.07
CA VAL A 34 32.20 2.95 -23.05
C VAL A 34 32.44 2.42 -24.46
N PRO A 35 31.44 2.37 -25.38
CA PRO A 35 31.68 1.93 -26.75
C PRO A 35 32.64 2.84 -27.52
N ALA A 36 32.65 4.14 -27.24
CA ALA A 36 33.54 5.12 -27.88
C ALA A 36 35.03 4.94 -27.50
N TRP A 37 35.34 4.14 -26.46
CA TRP A 37 36.71 3.82 -26.06
C TRP A 37 37.01 2.33 -26.29
N PRO A 38 37.59 1.95 -27.45
CA PRO A 38 37.77 0.55 -27.84
C PRO A 38 38.47 -0.32 -26.79
N ASP A 39 39.58 0.17 -26.20
CA ASP A 39 40.33 -0.58 -25.18
C ASP A 39 39.47 -0.88 -23.94
N LEU A 40 38.64 0.07 -23.50
CA LEU A 40 37.73 -0.10 -22.38
C LEU A 40 36.58 -1.04 -22.72
N ASN A 41 35.95 -0.82 -23.88
CA ASN A 41 34.85 -1.62 -24.39
C ASN A 41 35.22 -3.11 -24.46
N ASP A 42 36.38 -3.39 -25.06
CA ASP A 42 36.87 -4.74 -25.24
C ASP A 42 37.24 -5.37 -23.90
N ALA A 43 37.97 -4.65 -23.04
CA ALA A 43 38.32 -5.14 -21.71
C ALA A 43 37.09 -5.45 -20.86
N LEU A 44 36.03 -4.63 -20.97
CA LEU A 44 34.77 -4.86 -20.28
C LEU A 44 34.01 -6.07 -20.84
N PHE A 45 33.89 -6.18 -22.15
CA PHE A 45 33.26 -7.33 -22.80
C PHE A 45 33.91 -8.64 -22.33
N TRP A 46 35.23 -8.75 -22.44
CA TRP A 46 35.96 -9.95 -22.04
C TRP A 46 35.92 -10.21 -20.52
N ARG A 47 35.85 -9.16 -19.70
CA ARG A 47 35.60 -9.31 -18.25
C ARG A 47 34.22 -9.91 -17.96
N CYS A 48 33.19 -9.51 -18.70
CA CYS A 48 31.86 -10.09 -18.56
C CYS A 48 31.82 -11.56 -18.98
N ILE A 49 32.54 -11.93 -20.04
CA ILE A 49 32.74 -13.33 -20.45
C ILE A 49 33.45 -14.14 -19.35
N GLU A 50 34.53 -13.62 -18.78
CA GLU A 50 35.27 -14.26 -17.68
C GLU A 50 34.35 -14.52 -16.46
N ASN A 51 33.58 -13.50 -16.03
CA ASN A 51 32.63 -13.61 -14.93
C ASN A 51 31.52 -14.64 -15.23
N CYS A 52 31.02 -14.70 -16.47
CA CYS A 52 30.03 -15.68 -16.89
C CYS A 52 30.61 -17.10 -16.90
N ARG A 53 31.85 -17.25 -17.37
CA ARG A 53 32.58 -18.52 -17.36
C ARG A 53 32.77 -19.05 -15.95
N THR A 54 33.15 -18.22 -14.97
CA THR A 54 33.25 -18.64 -13.56
C THR A 54 31.90 -19.13 -13.03
N ARG A 55 30.79 -18.48 -13.41
CA ARG A 55 29.42 -18.92 -13.04
C ARG A 55 29.05 -20.26 -13.69
N GLN A 56 29.40 -20.47 -14.96
CA GLN A 56 29.09 -21.71 -15.69
C GLN A 56 29.99 -22.89 -15.33
N ALA A 57 31.23 -22.66 -14.90
CA ALA A 57 32.11 -23.70 -14.39
C ALA A 57 31.48 -24.45 -13.20
N ARG A 58 30.70 -23.77 -12.35
CA ARG A 58 29.94 -24.39 -11.25
C ARG A 58 28.87 -25.38 -11.74
N ARG A 59 28.43 -25.25 -12.99
CA ARG A 59 27.44 -26.11 -13.66
C ARG A 59 28.07 -27.12 -14.62
N LYS A 60 29.40 -27.22 -14.66
CA LYS A 60 30.18 -28.09 -15.58
C LYS A 60 29.88 -27.85 -17.07
N GLN A 61 29.61 -26.59 -17.45
CA GLN A 61 29.36 -26.20 -18.84
C GLN A 61 30.46 -25.26 -19.34
N ASN A 62 30.91 -25.46 -20.60
CA ASN A 62 31.86 -24.57 -21.27
C ASN A 62 31.12 -23.40 -21.94
N LEU A 63 31.70 -22.22 -21.88
CA LEU A 63 31.12 -21.01 -22.47
C LEU A 63 31.74 -20.75 -23.84
N LYS A 64 31.03 -21.18 -24.89
CA LYS A 64 31.43 -21.01 -26.30
C LYS A 64 30.63 -19.94 -27.05
N ASP A 65 29.70 -19.29 -26.37
CA ASP A 65 28.81 -18.28 -26.95
C ASP A 65 28.57 -17.17 -25.94
N ASP A 66 28.45 -15.92 -26.39
CA ASP A 66 28.22 -14.75 -25.54
C ASP A 66 26.74 -14.40 -25.34
N TRP A 67 25.82 -15.32 -25.67
CA TRP A 67 24.37 -15.09 -25.57
C TRP A 67 23.96 -14.75 -24.15
N LEU A 68 24.47 -15.51 -23.19
CA LEU A 68 24.18 -15.34 -21.77
C LEU A 68 24.67 -14.00 -21.19
N VAL A 69 25.60 -13.34 -21.86
CA VAL A 69 26.10 -12.03 -21.46
C VAL A 69 25.42 -10.91 -22.24
N SER A 70 25.05 -11.17 -23.49
CA SER A 70 24.39 -10.20 -24.37
C SER A 70 22.88 -10.08 -24.13
N CYS A 71 22.23 -11.14 -23.62
CA CYS A 71 20.80 -11.11 -23.33
C CYS A 71 20.48 -10.26 -22.08
N SER A 72 21.48 -9.99 -21.25
CA SER A 72 21.39 -9.10 -20.11
C SER A 72 21.83 -7.70 -20.52
N TRP A 73 21.29 -6.67 -19.86
CA TRP A 73 21.68 -5.28 -20.11
C TRP A 73 23.20 -5.07 -19.87
N HIS A 74 23.88 -4.30 -20.72
CA HIS A 74 25.33 -4.05 -20.65
C HIS A 74 25.73 -2.68 -21.23
N PHE A 75 26.96 -2.22 -20.95
CA PHE A 75 27.51 -0.93 -21.43
C PHE A 75 28.38 -1.03 -22.68
N TRP A 76 28.95 -2.20 -22.96
CA TRP A 76 29.75 -2.40 -24.16
C TRP A 76 28.84 -2.56 -25.38
N ALA A 77 29.30 -2.12 -26.54
CA ALA A 77 28.62 -2.28 -27.82
C ALA A 77 29.66 -2.43 -28.94
N PHE A 78 29.21 -2.94 -30.08
CA PHE A 78 30.07 -3.11 -31.24
C PHE A 78 29.38 -2.64 -32.50
N ASP A 79 30.14 -1.95 -33.33
CA ASP A 79 29.72 -1.38 -34.59
C ASP A 79 30.44 -2.03 -35.78
N ALA A 80 30.17 -1.54 -36.98
CA ALA A 80 30.82 -2.00 -38.20
C ALA A 80 32.35 -1.89 -38.16
N ASP A 81 32.89 -0.84 -37.56
CA ASP A 81 34.34 -0.62 -37.43
C ASP A 81 34.99 -1.61 -36.45
N SER A 82 34.20 -2.20 -35.56
CA SER A 82 34.66 -3.24 -34.64
C SER A 82 34.77 -4.63 -35.26
N PHE A 83 34.14 -4.86 -36.41
CA PHE A 83 34.07 -6.19 -37.03
C PHE A 83 35.45 -6.80 -37.36
N PRO A 84 36.41 -6.08 -37.98
CA PRO A 84 37.75 -6.63 -38.24
C PRO A 84 38.50 -7.04 -36.96
N ARG A 85 38.28 -6.31 -35.86
CA ARG A 85 38.88 -6.60 -34.55
C ARG A 85 38.32 -7.88 -33.94
N MET A 86 37.03 -8.15 -34.09
CA MET A 86 36.42 -9.41 -33.65
C MET A 86 37.00 -10.61 -34.41
N LEU A 87 37.15 -10.50 -35.73
CA LEU A 87 37.76 -11.55 -36.55
C LEU A 87 39.20 -11.84 -36.11
N ASN A 88 39.91 -10.81 -35.65
CA ASN A 88 41.25 -10.99 -35.09
C ASN A 88 41.22 -11.80 -33.77
N TRP A 89 40.23 -11.58 -32.90
CA TRP A 89 40.07 -12.38 -31.68
C TRP A 89 39.79 -13.86 -31.96
N VAL A 90 39.01 -14.17 -33.00
CA VAL A 90 38.75 -15.56 -33.42
C VAL A 90 40.06 -16.31 -33.67
N ARG A 91 41.09 -15.64 -34.20
CA ARG A 91 42.38 -16.26 -34.52
C ARG A 91 43.40 -16.21 -33.39
N GLN A 92 43.42 -15.11 -32.63
CA GLN A 92 44.54 -14.79 -31.74
C GLN A 92 44.27 -15.05 -30.25
N ARG A 93 43.02 -15.33 -29.86
CA ARG A 93 42.71 -15.60 -28.45
C ARG A 93 43.37 -16.90 -27.98
N PRO A 94 43.98 -16.93 -26.78
CA PRO A 94 44.74 -18.09 -26.30
C PRO A 94 43.85 -19.26 -25.83
N LEU A 95 42.63 -18.97 -25.39
CA LEU A 95 41.65 -19.98 -24.98
C LEU A 95 40.75 -20.34 -26.17
N GLU A 96 40.61 -21.63 -26.46
CA GLU A 96 39.75 -22.12 -27.55
C GLU A 96 38.29 -21.66 -27.36
N ASP A 97 37.76 -21.72 -26.14
CA ASP A 97 36.42 -21.22 -25.80
C ASP A 97 36.25 -19.72 -26.10
N ASP A 98 37.29 -18.89 -25.92
CA ASP A 98 37.25 -17.47 -26.27
C ASP A 98 37.21 -17.27 -27.80
N GLN A 99 37.84 -18.15 -28.58
CA GLN A 99 37.76 -18.09 -30.04
C GLN A 99 36.33 -18.38 -30.52
N PHE A 100 35.63 -19.35 -29.90
CA PHE A 100 34.22 -19.62 -30.18
C PHE A 100 33.32 -18.43 -29.79
N VAL A 101 33.55 -17.83 -28.62
CA VAL A 101 32.83 -16.63 -28.16
C VAL A 101 33.03 -15.47 -29.15
N ALA A 102 34.27 -15.24 -29.61
CA ALA A 102 34.56 -14.21 -30.60
C ALA A 102 33.86 -14.48 -31.94
N LEU A 103 33.79 -15.75 -32.37
CA LEU A 103 33.12 -16.15 -33.60
C LEU A 103 31.61 -15.91 -33.50
N ALA A 104 30.99 -16.27 -32.37
CA ALA A 104 29.57 -16.04 -32.14
C ALA A 104 29.22 -14.55 -32.08
N ARG A 105 30.11 -13.70 -31.53
CA ARG A 105 29.95 -12.25 -31.54
C ARG A 105 30.07 -11.67 -32.94
N ALA A 106 31.11 -12.05 -33.68
CA ALA A 106 31.29 -11.61 -35.06
C ALA A 106 30.08 -12.01 -35.93
N TYR A 107 29.57 -13.23 -35.78
CA TYR A 107 28.38 -13.69 -36.50
C TYR A 107 27.13 -12.87 -36.15
N ARG A 108 26.95 -12.49 -34.87
CA ARG A 108 25.83 -11.64 -34.47
C ARG A 108 25.91 -10.24 -35.05
N THR A 109 27.08 -9.61 -35.01
CA THR A 109 27.28 -8.31 -35.65
C THR A 109 27.06 -8.41 -37.16
N PHE A 110 27.45 -9.52 -37.80
CA PHE A 110 27.12 -9.78 -39.21
C PHE A 110 25.60 -9.83 -39.47
N ASN A 111 24.80 -10.44 -38.58
CA ASN A 111 23.34 -10.47 -38.71
C ASN A 111 22.68 -9.12 -38.38
N GLU A 112 23.22 -8.36 -37.42
CA GLU A 112 22.71 -7.04 -37.02
C GLU A 112 22.86 -5.98 -38.13
N TYR A 113 23.80 -6.18 -39.07
CA TYR A 113 24.08 -5.30 -40.20
C TYR A 113 23.57 -5.87 -41.55
N ASP A 114 22.53 -6.70 -41.53
CA ASP A 114 21.85 -7.24 -42.72
C ASP A 114 22.77 -8.06 -43.66
N GLU A 115 23.68 -8.86 -43.07
CA GLU A 115 24.48 -9.88 -43.75
C GLU A 115 25.33 -9.39 -44.96
N PRO A 116 26.28 -8.44 -44.77
CA PRO A 116 27.09 -7.92 -45.88
C PRO A 116 27.93 -9.03 -46.57
N PRO A 117 27.87 -9.19 -47.91
CA PRO A 117 28.55 -10.29 -48.59
C PRO A 117 30.07 -10.39 -48.30
N LEU A 118 30.75 -9.25 -48.22
CA LEU A 118 32.18 -9.19 -47.91
C LEU A 118 32.51 -9.69 -46.49
N TRP A 119 31.63 -9.43 -45.52
CA TRP A 119 31.82 -9.88 -44.13
C TRP A 119 31.66 -11.39 -43.99
N ARG A 120 30.79 -11.99 -44.80
CA ARG A 120 30.65 -13.45 -44.87
C ARG A 120 31.94 -14.12 -45.32
N GLU A 121 32.58 -13.59 -46.36
CA GLU A 121 33.88 -14.09 -46.83
C GLU A 121 34.97 -13.93 -45.76
N GLN A 122 34.98 -12.80 -45.06
CA GLN A 122 35.92 -12.54 -43.96
C GLN A 122 35.71 -13.47 -42.76
N LEU A 123 34.46 -13.81 -42.40
CA LEU A 123 34.13 -14.80 -41.37
C LEU A 123 34.64 -16.19 -41.75
N LEU A 124 34.40 -16.63 -42.99
CA LEU A 124 34.90 -17.90 -43.50
C LEU A 124 36.44 -17.94 -43.48
N ALA A 125 37.09 -16.87 -43.93
CA ALA A 125 38.54 -16.75 -43.87
C ALA A 125 39.06 -16.73 -42.42
N SER A 126 38.32 -16.16 -41.46
CA SER A 126 38.75 -16.08 -40.06
C SER A 126 38.88 -17.44 -39.37
N THR A 127 38.09 -18.42 -39.81
CA THR A 127 38.05 -19.79 -39.26
C THR A 127 38.92 -20.79 -40.03
N HIS A 128 39.57 -20.37 -41.12
CA HIS A 128 40.37 -21.23 -41.96
C HIS A 128 41.54 -21.88 -41.19
N GLY A 129 41.66 -23.21 -41.28
CA GLY A 129 42.69 -23.99 -40.58
C GLY A 129 42.30 -24.46 -39.17
N HIS A 130 41.09 -24.17 -38.69
CA HIS A 130 40.58 -24.63 -37.40
C HIS A 130 39.22 -25.36 -37.56
N PRO A 131 39.22 -26.69 -37.78
CA PRO A 131 38.00 -27.45 -38.14
C PRO A 131 36.81 -27.25 -37.18
N PRO A 132 36.98 -27.22 -35.84
CA PRO A 132 35.86 -26.97 -34.92
C PRO A 132 35.16 -25.61 -35.10
N LEU A 133 35.91 -24.56 -35.46
CA LEU A 133 35.34 -23.22 -35.69
C LEU A 133 34.62 -23.15 -37.03
N GLN A 134 35.13 -23.85 -38.06
CA GLN A 134 34.49 -23.95 -39.37
C GLN A 134 33.14 -24.67 -39.28
N GLU A 135 33.06 -25.79 -38.55
CA GLU A 135 31.80 -26.51 -38.32
C GLU A 135 30.78 -25.64 -37.58
N THR A 136 31.22 -24.90 -36.56
CA THR A 136 30.36 -23.99 -35.79
C THR A 136 29.83 -22.86 -36.67
N LEU A 137 30.68 -22.20 -37.46
CA LEU A 137 30.26 -21.15 -38.39
C LEU A 137 29.30 -21.69 -39.46
N HIS A 138 29.55 -22.89 -39.98
CA HIS A 138 28.65 -23.53 -40.94
C HIS A 138 27.27 -23.80 -40.33
N ALA A 139 27.21 -24.29 -39.09
CA ALA A 139 25.94 -24.49 -38.38
C ALA A 139 25.18 -23.18 -38.13
N LEU A 140 25.90 -22.07 -37.91
CA LEU A 140 25.32 -20.74 -37.73
C LEU A 140 24.78 -20.16 -39.04
N LEU A 141 25.54 -20.25 -40.15
CA LEU A 141 25.15 -19.75 -41.48
C LEU A 141 24.04 -20.57 -42.14
N TYR A 142 23.95 -21.87 -41.79
CA TYR A 142 22.97 -22.80 -42.35
C TYR A 142 22.22 -23.53 -41.23
N PRO A 143 21.41 -22.81 -40.43
CA PRO A 143 20.69 -23.41 -39.32
C PRO A 143 19.69 -24.42 -39.87
N LYS A 144 19.66 -25.63 -39.31
CA LYS A 144 18.64 -26.62 -39.66
C LYS A 144 17.26 -26.06 -39.26
N PRO A 145 16.28 -25.99 -40.17
CA PRO A 145 14.96 -25.46 -39.84
C PRO A 145 14.35 -26.30 -38.72
N ASN A 146 14.12 -25.66 -37.57
CA ASN A 146 13.45 -26.30 -36.45
C ASN A 146 11.94 -26.32 -36.72
N PRO A 147 11.30 -27.49 -36.88
CA PRO A 147 9.88 -27.58 -37.23
C PRO A 147 8.95 -26.87 -36.23
N THR A 148 9.31 -26.79 -34.95
CA THR A 148 8.53 -26.06 -33.94
C THR A 148 8.65 -24.55 -34.09
N LEU A 149 9.82 -24.02 -34.44
CA LEU A 149 10.03 -22.59 -34.68
C LEU A 149 9.25 -22.11 -35.92
N VAL A 150 9.25 -22.91 -36.99
CA VAL A 150 8.51 -22.60 -38.23
C VAL A 150 6.99 -22.58 -37.96
N ARG A 151 6.47 -23.58 -37.23
CA ARG A 151 5.06 -23.60 -36.82
C ARG A 151 4.69 -22.38 -35.96
N PHE A 152 5.56 -21.97 -35.05
CA PHE A 152 5.35 -20.79 -34.21
C PHE A 152 5.30 -19.49 -35.04
N GLN A 153 6.21 -19.33 -36.01
CA GLN A 153 6.21 -18.17 -36.92
C GLN A 153 4.97 -18.13 -37.82
N GLU A 154 4.48 -19.27 -38.30
CA GLU A 154 3.24 -19.35 -39.06
C GLU A 154 2.01 -18.98 -38.21
N GLN A 155 1.96 -19.45 -36.97
CA GLN A 155 0.93 -19.08 -36.00
C GLN A 155 0.96 -17.57 -35.71
N GLU A 156 2.11 -16.99 -35.42
CA GLU A 156 2.24 -15.54 -35.24
C GLU A 156 1.76 -14.77 -36.47
N ARG A 157 2.15 -15.18 -37.68
CA ARG A 157 1.67 -14.52 -38.92
C ARG A 157 0.16 -14.60 -39.06
N LYS A 158 -0.45 -15.73 -38.69
CA LYS A 158 -1.91 -15.90 -38.67
C LYS A 158 -2.56 -14.99 -37.64
N TYR A 159 -2.04 -14.94 -36.41
CA TYR A 159 -2.54 -14.07 -35.35
C TYR A 159 -2.42 -12.59 -35.73
N ARG A 160 -1.25 -12.15 -36.24
CA ARG A 160 -1.05 -10.77 -36.73
C ARG A 160 -2.06 -10.41 -37.83
N ARG A 161 -2.30 -11.31 -38.79
CA ARG A 161 -3.31 -11.09 -39.86
C ARG A 161 -4.73 -11.02 -39.31
N GLN A 162 -5.08 -11.87 -38.36
CA GLN A 162 -6.40 -11.86 -37.72
C GLN A 162 -6.61 -10.57 -36.91
N HIS A 163 -5.63 -10.20 -36.10
CA HIS A 163 -5.64 -8.97 -35.31
C HIS A 163 -5.76 -7.73 -36.20
N ALA A 164 -4.97 -7.64 -37.28
CA ALA A 164 -5.05 -6.52 -38.22
C ALA A 164 -6.41 -6.44 -38.94
N ARG A 165 -7.02 -7.59 -39.28
CA ARG A 165 -8.37 -7.64 -39.85
C ARG A 165 -9.44 -7.19 -38.84
N GLN A 166 -9.28 -7.58 -37.59
CA GLN A 166 -10.19 -7.21 -36.51
C GLN A 166 -10.10 -5.72 -36.22
N GLN A 167 -8.89 -5.17 -36.05
CA GLN A 167 -8.67 -3.73 -35.88
C GLN A 167 -9.25 -2.89 -37.03
N LYS A 168 -9.11 -3.34 -38.29
CA LYS A 168 -9.70 -2.63 -39.43
C LYS A 168 -11.23 -2.64 -39.40
N ARG A 169 -11.84 -3.75 -38.95
CA ARG A 169 -13.31 -3.85 -38.80
C ARG A 169 -13.81 -2.97 -37.67
N GLU A 170 -13.16 -3.02 -36.52
CA GLU A 170 -13.46 -2.20 -35.35
C GLU A 170 -13.33 -0.71 -35.68
N SER A 171 -12.24 -0.31 -36.36
CA SER A 171 -12.04 1.07 -36.80
C SER A 171 -13.15 1.54 -37.76
N ASN A 172 -13.56 0.72 -38.74
CA ASN A 172 -14.67 1.08 -39.63
C ASN A 172 -16.01 1.17 -38.90
N GLN A 173 -16.28 0.24 -37.97
CA GLN A 173 -17.50 0.26 -37.15
C GLN A 173 -17.52 1.49 -36.24
N TRP A 174 -16.38 1.85 -35.67
CA TRP A 174 -16.20 3.04 -34.84
C TRP A 174 -16.47 4.32 -35.64
N THR A 175 -15.90 4.46 -36.84
CA THR A 175 -16.18 5.62 -37.70
C THR A 175 -17.66 5.77 -38.01
N HIS A 176 -18.35 4.68 -38.38
CA HIS A 176 -19.79 4.72 -38.62
C HIS A 176 -20.61 5.03 -37.37
N PHE A 177 -20.18 4.55 -36.21
CA PHE A 177 -20.78 4.88 -34.92
C PHE A 177 -20.68 6.38 -34.62
N VAL A 178 -19.49 6.97 -34.79
CA VAL A 178 -19.26 8.42 -34.62
C VAL A 178 -20.11 9.24 -35.60
N GLU A 179 -20.12 8.89 -36.89
CA GLU A 179 -20.93 9.57 -37.91
C GLU A 179 -22.42 9.54 -37.59
N ARG A 180 -22.92 8.38 -37.13
CA ARG A 180 -24.34 8.20 -36.76
C ARG A 180 -24.74 9.08 -35.58
N LEU A 181 -23.91 9.15 -34.54
CA LEU A 181 -24.20 10.00 -33.37
C LEU A 181 -24.11 11.49 -33.71
N LYS A 182 -23.15 11.89 -34.55
CA LYS A 182 -23.08 13.26 -35.06
C LYS A 182 -24.32 13.67 -35.86
N ALA A 183 -24.84 12.76 -36.68
CA ALA A 183 -26.03 13.02 -37.50
C ALA A 183 -27.32 13.11 -36.66
N ASN A 184 -27.39 12.40 -35.53
CA ASN A 184 -28.53 12.46 -34.63
C ASN A 184 -28.12 12.29 -33.15
N PRO A 185 -27.69 13.39 -32.48
CA PRO A 185 -27.29 13.35 -31.08
C PRO A 185 -28.40 12.93 -30.11
N ASP A 186 -29.66 13.14 -30.49
CA ASP A 186 -30.84 12.79 -29.69
C ASP A 186 -30.93 11.28 -29.39
N LEU A 187 -30.27 10.44 -30.19
CA LEU A 187 -30.16 9.00 -29.93
C LEU A 187 -29.49 8.66 -28.60
N VAL A 188 -28.71 9.59 -28.04
CA VAL A 188 -28.05 9.42 -26.73
C VAL A 188 -29.01 9.72 -25.59
N CYS A 189 -29.84 10.77 -25.71
CA CYS A 189 -30.85 11.15 -24.73
C CYS A 189 -32.09 10.25 -24.76
N HIS A 190 -32.53 9.92 -25.97
CA HIS A 190 -33.79 9.23 -26.25
C HIS A 190 -33.56 8.03 -27.16
N PRO A 191 -32.83 7.00 -26.68
CA PRO A 191 -32.61 5.79 -27.46
C PRO A 191 -33.94 5.08 -27.74
N PRO A 192 -34.24 4.73 -29.00
CA PRO A 192 -35.54 4.18 -29.36
C PRO A 192 -35.73 2.77 -28.79
N GLY A 193 -36.86 2.55 -28.12
CA GLY A 193 -37.28 1.22 -27.64
C GLY A 193 -36.68 0.80 -26.30
N LEU A 194 -35.98 1.69 -25.59
CA LEU A 194 -35.47 1.45 -24.24
C LEU A 194 -36.25 2.25 -23.20
N GLN A 195 -36.35 1.70 -21.99
CA GLN A 195 -36.89 2.43 -20.84
C GLN A 195 -35.86 3.44 -20.32
N PRO A 196 -36.29 4.52 -19.63
CA PRO A 196 -35.37 5.53 -19.06
C PRO A 196 -34.32 4.97 -18.09
N SER A 197 -34.56 3.79 -17.51
CA SER A 197 -33.66 3.09 -16.59
C SER A 197 -32.74 2.07 -17.26
N GLU A 198 -32.78 1.94 -18.59
CA GLU A 198 -31.93 1.01 -19.35
C GLU A 198 -30.81 1.75 -20.07
N VAL A 199 -29.56 1.32 -19.86
CA VAL A 199 -28.39 1.89 -20.55
C VAL A 199 -28.40 1.42 -22.00
N SER A 200 -28.39 2.38 -22.94
CA SER A 200 -28.24 2.08 -24.36
C SER A 200 -26.79 1.75 -24.72
N ASN A 201 -26.61 1.00 -25.81
CA ASN A 201 -25.26 0.75 -26.36
C ASN A 201 -24.54 2.07 -26.71
N PHE A 202 -25.27 3.12 -27.11
CA PHE A 202 -24.67 4.43 -27.38
C PHE A 202 -24.06 5.03 -26.11
N GLN A 203 -24.84 5.10 -25.03
CA GLN A 203 -24.39 5.62 -23.74
C GLN A 203 -23.22 4.80 -23.17
N PHE A 204 -23.31 3.47 -23.26
CA PHE A 204 -22.24 2.57 -22.81
C PHE A 204 -20.93 2.81 -23.56
N HIS A 205 -20.96 2.82 -24.90
CA HIS A 205 -19.74 3.01 -25.71
C HIS A 205 -19.13 4.41 -25.55
N LEU A 206 -19.96 5.45 -25.37
CA LEU A 206 -19.45 6.80 -25.06
C LEU A 206 -18.77 6.84 -23.69
N MET A 207 -19.37 6.22 -22.67
CA MET A 207 -18.79 6.13 -21.33
C MET A 207 -17.44 5.39 -21.36
N GLU A 208 -17.37 4.22 -21.99
CA GLU A 208 -16.13 3.45 -22.10
C GLU A 208 -15.03 4.22 -22.84
N HIS A 209 -15.39 4.96 -23.90
CA HIS A 209 -14.43 5.79 -24.62
C HIS A 209 -13.81 6.90 -23.77
N ILE A 210 -14.61 7.56 -22.92
CA ILE A 210 -14.09 8.56 -21.97
C ILE A 210 -13.15 7.86 -20.97
N ARG A 211 -13.57 6.70 -20.43
CA ARG A 211 -12.81 5.96 -19.42
C ARG A 211 -11.45 5.48 -19.93
N ASP A 212 -11.39 4.93 -21.14
CA ASP A 212 -10.16 4.48 -21.79
C ASP A 212 -9.14 5.62 -21.95
N GLY A 213 -9.61 6.86 -22.11
CA GLY A 213 -8.77 8.05 -22.23
C GLY A 213 -8.27 8.64 -20.90
N SER A 214 -8.88 8.26 -19.77
CA SER A 214 -8.65 8.93 -18.47
C SER A 214 -7.35 8.52 -17.76
N GLY A 215 -6.80 7.33 -18.06
CA GLY A 215 -5.61 6.78 -17.37
C GLY A 215 -5.80 6.48 -15.88
N SER A 216 -7.04 6.60 -15.38
CA SER A 216 -7.48 6.37 -14.00
C SER A 216 -8.27 5.06 -13.91
N SER A 217 -8.59 4.61 -12.69
CA SER A 217 -9.36 3.39 -12.44
C SER A 217 -10.58 3.65 -11.54
N THR A 218 -11.15 4.85 -11.58
CA THR A 218 -12.33 5.21 -10.77
C THR A 218 -13.62 5.00 -11.54
N GLN A 219 -14.76 4.83 -10.86
CA GLN A 219 -16.04 4.72 -11.56
C GLN A 219 -16.56 6.07 -12.09
N LEU A 220 -15.91 7.17 -11.70
CA LEU A 220 -16.26 8.52 -12.10
C LEU A 220 -15.49 9.00 -13.35
N ASP A 221 -14.59 8.17 -13.89
CA ASP A 221 -13.77 8.53 -15.05
C ASP A 221 -14.62 8.88 -16.29
N GLY A 222 -15.86 8.37 -16.37
CA GLY A 222 -16.83 8.74 -17.43
C GLY A 222 -17.43 10.15 -17.32
N SER A 223 -17.17 10.89 -16.23
CA SER A 223 -17.78 12.21 -15.99
C SER A 223 -17.19 13.35 -16.81
N ASP A 224 -16.00 13.18 -17.41
CA ASP A 224 -15.43 14.17 -18.32
C ASP A 224 -16.06 14.09 -19.72
N TRP A 225 -17.34 14.48 -19.79
CA TRP A 225 -18.09 14.53 -21.05
C TRP A 225 -17.45 15.47 -22.09
N SER A 226 -16.60 16.41 -21.66
CA SER A 226 -15.87 17.31 -22.57
C SER A 226 -14.84 16.58 -23.43
N ALA A 227 -14.35 15.42 -22.97
CA ALA A 227 -13.47 14.54 -23.73
C ALA A 227 -14.10 14.00 -25.03
N LEU A 228 -15.44 14.01 -25.14
CA LEU A 228 -16.15 13.63 -26.36
C LEU A 228 -16.11 14.71 -27.45
N ILE A 229 -15.86 15.97 -27.11
CA ILE A 229 -15.95 17.11 -28.04
C ILE A 229 -15.03 16.96 -29.27
N PRO A 230 -13.74 16.59 -29.14
CA PRO A 230 -12.84 16.50 -30.28
C PRO A 230 -13.29 15.48 -31.34
N GLU A 231 -13.81 14.33 -30.91
CA GLU A 231 -14.18 13.25 -31.82
C GLU A 231 -15.67 13.26 -32.21
N PHE A 232 -16.58 13.51 -31.27
CA PHE A 232 -18.03 13.45 -31.46
C PHE A 232 -18.69 14.82 -31.66
N GLY A 233 -18.03 15.91 -31.25
CA GLY A 233 -18.57 17.27 -31.32
C GLY A 233 -19.45 17.64 -30.12
N LEU A 234 -19.69 18.94 -29.95
CA LEU A 234 -20.36 19.50 -28.77
C LEU A 234 -21.76 18.93 -28.54
N ALA A 235 -22.57 18.81 -29.59
CA ALA A 235 -23.97 18.37 -29.45
C ALA A 235 -24.10 16.94 -28.89
N VAL A 236 -23.19 16.03 -29.27
CA VAL A 236 -23.18 14.65 -28.74
C VAL A 236 -22.67 14.63 -27.30
N ALA A 237 -21.66 15.44 -26.99
CA ALA A 237 -21.12 15.58 -25.65
C ALA A 237 -22.17 16.11 -24.65
N GLU A 238 -22.93 17.14 -25.05
CA GLU A 238 -24.04 17.68 -24.25
C GLU A 238 -25.18 16.67 -24.12
N ALA A 239 -25.53 15.94 -25.18
CA ALA A 239 -26.53 14.89 -25.12
C ALA A 239 -26.12 13.76 -24.15
N TYR A 240 -24.83 13.38 -24.14
CA TYR A 240 -24.30 12.40 -23.17
C TYR A 240 -24.43 12.89 -21.72
N ARG A 241 -24.03 14.15 -21.47
CA ARG A 241 -24.17 14.80 -20.15
C ARG A 241 -25.63 14.75 -19.68
N ASP A 242 -26.55 15.24 -20.51
CA ASP A 242 -27.95 15.39 -20.15
C ASP A 242 -28.64 14.02 -19.97
N ALA A 243 -28.25 13.03 -20.79
CA ALA A 243 -28.67 11.64 -20.64
C ALA A 243 -28.20 11.04 -19.30
N ALA A 244 -26.92 11.23 -18.93
CA ALA A 244 -26.38 10.71 -17.67
C ALA A 244 -27.06 11.34 -16.45
N ILE A 245 -27.27 12.66 -16.46
CA ILE A 245 -27.97 13.41 -15.39
C ILE A 245 -29.43 12.93 -15.24
N THR A 246 -30.10 12.64 -16.35
CA THR A 246 -31.47 12.13 -16.31
C THR A 246 -31.52 10.67 -15.84
N PHE A 247 -30.54 9.86 -16.25
CA PHE A 247 -30.51 8.43 -15.98
C PHE A 247 -30.42 8.08 -14.50
N TRP A 248 -29.59 8.79 -13.72
CA TRP A 248 -29.40 8.44 -12.30
C TRP A 248 -30.68 8.63 -11.46
N ARG A 249 -31.62 9.48 -11.92
CA ARG A 249 -32.94 9.63 -11.30
C ARG A 249 -33.91 8.51 -11.70
N ALA A 250 -33.73 7.93 -12.88
CA ALA A 250 -34.61 6.90 -13.42
C ALA A 250 -34.22 5.49 -12.97
N TYR A 251 -32.93 5.24 -12.77
CA TYR A 251 -32.39 3.95 -12.31
C TYR A 251 -32.07 3.98 -10.82
N GLN A 252 -32.41 2.91 -10.11
CA GLN A 252 -32.15 2.77 -8.67
C GLN A 252 -31.24 1.55 -8.42
N PRO A 253 -29.99 1.71 -7.96
CA PRO A 253 -29.08 0.59 -7.72
C PRO A 253 -29.55 -0.33 -6.59
N THR A 254 -29.81 -1.61 -6.86
CA THR A 254 -30.15 -2.60 -5.82
C THR A 254 -28.99 -2.77 -4.83
N LEU A 255 -29.25 -2.67 -3.53
CA LEU A 255 -28.20 -2.80 -2.49
C LEU A 255 -27.92 -4.26 -2.15
N ARG A 256 -26.79 -4.53 -1.46
CA ARG A 256 -26.49 -5.89 -0.96
C ARG A 256 -27.53 -6.35 0.07
N SER A 257 -28.03 -5.43 0.89
CA SER A 257 -29.13 -5.68 1.83
C SER A 257 -30.44 -6.12 1.16
N GLU A 258 -30.57 -5.84 -0.14
CA GLU A 258 -31.73 -6.15 -0.98
C GLU A 258 -31.48 -7.35 -1.91
N GLY A 259 -30.31 -7.99 -1.80
CA GLY A 259 -29.96 -9.18 -2.59
C GLY A 259 -29.10 -8.91 -3.83
N ALA A 260 -28.44 -7.76 -3.94
CA ALA A 260 -27.46 -7.52 -5.00
C ALA A 260 -26.24 -8.46 -4.89
N GLU A 261 -25.75 -8.92 -6.05
CA GLU A 261 -24.58 -9.79 -6.13
C GLU A 261 -23.31 -9.08 -5.63
N PRO A 262 -22.50 -9.71 -4.78
CA PRO A 262 -21.25 -9.14 -4.30
C PRO A 262 -20.22 -9.04 -5.43
N ASN A 263 -19.33 -8.05 -5.35
CA ASN A 263 -18.20 -7.85 -6.27
C ASN A 263 -18.59 -7.69 -7.76
N SER A 264 -19.80 -7.23 -8.04
CA SER A 264 -20.26 -6.90 -9.39
C SER A 264 -20.80 -5.48 -9.41
N ILE A 265 -20.40 -4.68 -10.40
CA ILE A 265 -20.92 -3.33 -10.61
C ILE A 265 -21.56 -3.29 -12.00
N PRO A 266 -22.90 -3.25 -12.08
CA PRO A 266 -23.60 -3.15 -13.36
C PRO A 266 -23.24 -1.87 -14.13
N ALA A 267 -23.23 -1.94 -15.46
CA ALA A 267 -23.00 -0.77 -16.30
C ALA A 267 -23.99 0.38 -16.06
N ALA A 268 -25.25 0.04 -15.71
CA ALA A 268 -26.24 1.01 -15.27
C ALA A 268 -25.82 1.78 -14.00
N VAL A 269 -25.17 1.11 -13.05
CA VAL A 269 -24.67 1.77 -11.85
C VAL A 269 -23.52 2.71 -12.20
N MET A 270 -22.57 2.27 -13.04
CA MET A 270 -21.46 3.12 -13.51
C MET A 270 -21.96 4.38 -14.25
N PHE A 271 -22.97 4.21 -15.12
CA PHE A 271 -23.54 5.32 -15.87
C PHE A 271 -24.31 6.30 -14.97
N GLY A 272 -25.05 5.80 -13.97
CA GLY A 272 -25.70 6.66 -12.98
C GLY A 272 -24.72 7.39 -12.05
N LEU A 273 -23.63 6.73 -11.62
CA LEU A 273 -22.52 7.37 -10.90
C LEU A 273 -21.90 8.51 -11.70
N THR A 274 -21.72 8.29 -13.01
CA THR A 274 -21.27 9.32 -13.94
C THR A 274 -22.22 10.51 -13.97
N GLY A 275 -23.54 10.26 -14.08
CA GLY A 275 -24.56 11.32 -14.03
C GLY A 275 -24.52 12.16 -12.75
N LEU A 276 -24.43 11.49 -11.59
CA LEU A 276 -24.29 12.15 -10.30
C LEU A 276 -23.01 12.99 -10.21
N ALA A 277 -21.87 12.45 -10.65
CA ALA A 277 -20.62 13.18 -10.66
C ALA A 277 -20.68 14.45 -11.52
N ILE A 278 -21.34 14.39 -12.67
CA ILE A 278 -21.48 15.58 -13.53
C ILE A 278 -22.39 16.63 -12.87
N GLU A 279 -23.54 16.23 -12.32
CA GLU A 279 -24.49 17.16 -11.73
C GLU A 279 -23.99 17.78 -10.42
N LEU A 280 -23.41 16.95 -9.54
CA LEU A 280 -22.98 17.34 -8.20
C LEU A 280 -21.57 17.93 -8.17
N GLN A 281 -20.94 18.10 -9.33
CA GLN A 281 -19.76 18.96 -9.46
C GLN A 281 -20.08 20.39 -9.01
N ASN A 282 -21.33 20.84 -9.20
CA ASN A 282 -21.84 22.06 -8.58
C ASN A 282 -22.51 21.74 -7.24
N GLN A 283 -21.87 22.14 -6.14
CA GLN A 283 -22.36 21.90 -4.77
C GLN A 283 -23.73 22.53 -4.49
N GLU A 284 -24.16 23.54 -5.25
CA GLU A 284 -25.51 24.13 -5.10
C GLU A 284 -26.62 23.15 -5.47
N HIS A 285 -26.34 22.13 -6.28
CA HIS A 285 -27.31 21.09 -6.64
C HIS A 285 -27.56 20.10 -5.50
N ILE A 286 -26.57 19.87 -4.64
CA ILE A 286 -26.73 19.02 -3.45
C ILE A 286 -27.85 19.55 -2.56
N ALA A 287 -27.93 20.87 -2.38
CA ALA A 287 -28.95 21.51 -1.55
C ALA A 287 -30.38 21.42 -2.13
N LYS A 288 -30.51 21.10 -3.42
CA LYS A 288 -31.79 21.03 -4.14
C LYS A 288 -32.36 19.61 -4.22
N LEU A 289 -31.57 18.60 -3.82
CA LEU A 289 -32.02 17.20 -3.83
C LEU A 289 -33.18 17.02 -2.86
N ASP A 290 -34.25 16.37 -3.33
CA ASP A 290 -35.31 15.91 -2.44
C ASP A 290 -34.89 14.64 -1.66
N ALA A 291 -35.72 14.20 -0.72
CA ALA A 291 -35.39 13.05 0.12
C ALA A 291 -35.20 11.74 -0.68
N ARG A 292 -35.92 11.55 -1.79
CA ARG A 292 -35.80 10.34 -2.63
C ARG A 292 -34.55 10.40 -3.49
N GLU A 293 -34.25 11.56 -4.05
CA GLU A 293 -33.03 11.82 -4.80
C GLU A 293 -31.79 11.67 -3.91
N ALA A 294 -31.83 12.19 -2.68
CA ALA A 294 -30.79 12.05 -1.68
C ALA A 294 -30.55 10.57 -1.32
N GLU A 295 -31.61 9.79 -1.08
CA GLU A 295 -31.50 8.36 -0.84
C GLU A 295 -30.94 7.62 -2.07
N SER A 296 -31.37 7.97 -3.29
CA SER A 296 -30.82 7.39 -4.52
C SER A 296 -29.32 7.66 -4.66
N ALA A 297 -28.88 8.91 -4.43
CA ALA A 297 -27.47 9.28 -4.47
C ALA A 297 -26.63 8.47 -3.47
N LEU A 298 -27.14 8.26 -2.24
CA LEU A 298 -26.49 7.42 -1.23
C LEU A 298 -26.37 5.96 -1.66
N ARG A 299 -27.38 5.42 -2.37
CA ARG A 299 -27.30 4.06 -2.94
C ARG A 299 -26.18 3.95 -3.97
N TYR A 300 -26.04 4.93 -4.85
CA TYR A 300 -24.95 4.98 -5.82
C TYR A 300 -23.58 5.08 -5.14
N ALA A 301 -23.47 5.86 -4.07
CA ALA A 301 -22.20 6.08 -3.37
C ALA A 301 -21.53 4.78 -2.88
N LEU A 302 -22.32 3.76 -2.52
CA LEU A 302 -21.83 2.44 -2.09
C LEU A 302 -21.21 1.58 -3.20
N PHE A 303 -21.31 1.99 -4.46
CA PHE A 303 -20.76 1.26 -5.60
C PHE A 303 -19.43 1.82 -6.12
N GLU A 304 -18.89 2.86 -5.49
CA GLU A 304 -17.55 3.34 -5.82
C GLU A 304 -16.49 2.35 -5.29
N LEU A 305 -15.45 2.08 -6.09
CA LEU A 305 -14.52 0.96 -5.81
C LEU A 305 -13.49 1.26 -4.71
N ASN A 306 -13.31 2.53 -4.34
CA ASN A 306 -12.25 2.98 -3.44
C ASN A 306 -12.75 4.04 -2.43
N GLY A 307 -13.84 3.72 -1.74
CA GLY A 307 -14.47 4.62 -0.76
C GLY A 307 -15.70 5.30 -1.34
N PHE A 308 -15.77 6.63 -1.27
CA PHE A 308 -16.92 7.39 -1.72
C PHE A 308 -16.58 8.38 -2.84
N PRO A 309 -17.56 8.75 -3.69
CA PRO A 309 -17.37 9.78 -4.71
C PRO A 309 -16.93 11.14 -4.14
N PHE A 310 -16.27 11.97 -4.95
CA PHE A 310 -15.72 13.27 -4.50
C PHE A 310 -16.78 14.22 -3.91
N TRP A 311 -18.04 14.11 -4.33
CA TRP A 311 -19.14 14.95 -3.86
C TRP A 311 -19.70 14.50 -2.49
N PHE A 312 -19.33 13.31 -2.02
CA PHE A 312 -19.93 12.68 -0.84
C PHE A 312 -19.71 13.45 0.47
N ASP A 313 -18.51 14.00 0.71
CA ASP A 313 -18.27 14.81 1.93
C ASP A 313 -19.17 16.06 1.96
N SER A 314 -19.33 16.70 0.80
CA SER A 314 -20.22 17.86 0.65
C SER A 314 -21.68 17.48 0.85
N PHE A 315 -22.08 16.29 0.38
CA PHE A 315 -23.40 15.73 0.63
C PHE A 315 -23.65 15.49 2.12
N CYS A 316 -22.74 14.82 2.83
CA CYS A 316 -22.88 14.54 4.26
C CYS A 316 -22.97 15.81 5.11
N ARG A 317 -22.31 16.90 4.71
CA ARG A 317 -22.43 18.19 5.44
C ARG A 317 -23.82 18.81 5.34
N GLN A 318 -24.56 18.55 4.25
CA GLN A 318 -25.88 19.14 3.98
C GLN A 318 -27.02 18.20 4.40
N HIS A 319 -26.84 16.89 4.25
CA HIS A 319 -27.83 15.84 4.46
C HIS A 319 -27.35 14.80 5.49
N LEU A 320 -26.75 15.28 6.60
CA LEU A 320 -26.16 14.41 7.62
C LEU A 320 -27.18 13.43 8.24
N PRO A 321 -28.40 13.84 8.62
CA PRO A 321 -29.40 12.93 9.19
C PRO A 321 -29.81 11.82 8.21
N GLU A 322 -30.04 12.16 6.94
CA GLU A 322 -30.42 11.24 5.87
C GLU A 322 -29.30 10.22 5.60
N ALA A 323 -28.06 10.71 5.47
CA ALA A 323 -26.88 9.86 5.32
C ALA A 323 -26.72 8.92 6.52
N THR A 324 -26.84 9.44 7.75
CA THR A 324 -26.73 8.64 8.98
C THR A 324 -27.77 7.52 8.99
N ALA A 325 -29.04 7.83 8.72
CA ALA A 325 -30.11 6.84 8.73
C ALA A 325 -29.90 5.75 7.66
N PHE A 326 -29.48 6.16 6.46
CA PHE A 326 -29.17 5.25 5.36
C PHE A 326 -28.02 4.29 5.71
N PHE A 327 -26.86 4.83 6.10
CA PHE A 327 -25.68 4.00 6.41
C PHE A 327 -25.90 3.14 7.64
N TYR A 328 -26.63 3.63 8.65
CA TYR A 328 -26.97 2.80 9.81
C TYR A 328 -27.78 1.56 9.42
N ARG A 329 -28.76 1.69 8.51
CA ARG A 329 -29.54 0.54 8.00
C ARG A 329 -28.67 -0.50 7.31
N GLU A 330 -27.75 -0.06 6.46
CA GLU A 330 -26.83 -0.96 5.75
C GLU A 330 -25.81 -1.60 6.69
N ILE A 331 -25.28 -0.85 7.66
CA ILE A 331 -24.37 -1.37 8.67
C ILE A 331 -25.09 -2.36 9.59
N GLU A 332 -26.30 -2.08 10.04
CA GLU A 332 -27.10 -3.01 10.85
C GLU A 332 -27.32 -4.33 10.13
N TRP A 333 -27.67 -4.29 8.84
CA TRP A 333 -27.78 -5.48 8.01
C TRP A 333 -26.45 -6.22 7.89
N GLU A 334 -25.35 -5.51 7.62
CA GLU A 334 -24.01 -6.09 7.50
C GLU A 334 -23.58 -6.78 8.81
N LEU A 335 -23.81 -6.13 9.96
CA LEU A 335 -23.51 -6.68 11.29
C LEU A 335 -24.34 -7.92 11.61
N SER A 336 -25.59 -7.97 11.15
CA SER A 336 -26.53 -9.06 11.44
C SER A 336 -26.32 -10.29 10.54
N THR A 337 -25.74 -10.11 9.35
CA THR A 337 -25.64 -11.17 8.32
C THR A 337 -24.22 -11.69 8.10
N SER A 338 -23.20 -10.90 8.44
CA SER A 338 -21.80 -11.26 8.21
C SER A 338 -21.38 -12.51 8.98
N GLN A 339 -20.86 -13.50 8.24
CA GLN A 339 -20.29 -14.72 8.81
C GLN A 339 -18.84 -14.50 9.26
N PRO A 340 -18.30 -15.29 10.21
CA PRO A 340 -16.95 -15.12 10.75
C PRO A 340 -15.83 -15.09 9.69
N GLU A 341 -15.91 -15.91 8.64
CA GLU A 341 -14.89 -16.02 7.60
C GLU A 341 -15.12 -15.06 6.41
N GLN A 342 -16.25 -14.35 6.38
CA GLN A 342 -16.58 -13.43 5.31
C GLN A 342 -15.71 -12.16 5.39
N ARG A 343 -15.24 -11.66 4.25
CA ARG A 343 -14.53 -10.38 4.22
C ARG A 343 -15.54 -9.21 4.21
N PRO A 344 -15.50 -8.30 5.20
CA PRO A 344 -16.49 -7.23 5.32
C PRO A 344 -16.09 -5.99 4.52
N PHE A 345 -16.02 -6.13 3.20
CA PHE A 345 -15.76 -5.01 2.28
C PHE A 345 -17.09 -4.50 1.71
N TYR A 346 -17.84 -3.80 2.56
CA TYR A 346 -19.08 -3.10 2.23
C TYR A 346 -19.16 -1.78 3.01
N ALA A 347 -20.36 -1.34 3.39
CA ALA A 347 -20.64 -0.04 3.98
C ALA A 347 -19.79 0.24 5.22
N LEU A 348 -19.64 -0.72 6.14
CA LEU A 348 -18.95 -0.50 7.40
C LEU A 348 -17.45 -0.18 7.19
N HIS A 349 -16.77 -0.91 6.30
CA HIS A 349 -15.39 -0.64 5.93
C HIS A 349 -15.22 0.76 5.34
N ASP A 350 -16.06 1.12 4.37
CA ASP A 350 -15.92 2.39 3.66
C ASP A 350 -16.24 3.57 4.57
N VAL A 351 -17.22 3.43 5.46
CA VAL A 351 -17.53 4.45 6.47
C VAL A 351 -16.35 4.70 7.41
N VAL A 352 -15.65 3.67 7.85
CA VAL A 352 -14.48 3.81 8.76
C VAL A 352 -13.38 4.66 8.12
N TYR A 353 -13.02 4.36 6.87
CA TYR A 353 -11.82 4.94 6.24
C TYR A 353 -12.12 6.16 5.36
N HIS A 354 -13.34 6.28 4.83
CA HIS A 354 -13.68 7.29 3.82
C HIS A 354 -14.83 8.22 4.23
N ALA A 355 -15.50 7.99 5.37
CA ALA A 355 -16.56 8.88 5.87
C ALA A 355 -16.48 9.19 7.39
N PRO A 356 -15.36 9.75 7.88
CA PRO A 356 -15.23 10.13 9.30
C PRO A 356 -16.31 11.11 9.79
N VAL A 357 -16.88 11.91 8.88
CA VAL A 357 -18.00 12.83 9.16
C VAL A 357 -19.24 12.13 9.74
N LEU A 358 -19.46 10.85 9.40
CA LEU A 358 -20.59 10.06 9.89
C LEU A 358 -20.33 9.42 11.26
N HIS A 359 -19.08 9.40 11.74
CA HIS A 359 -18.75 8.62 12.93
C HIS A 359 -19.46 9.16 14.18
N SER A 360 -19.64 10.48 14.27
CA SER A 360 -20.29 11.12 15.43
C SER A 360 -21.75 10.76 15.59
N THR A 361 -22.47 10.61 14.49
CA THR A 361 -23.89 10.27 14.50
C THR A 361 -24.12 8.76 14.53
N LEU A 362 -23.21 7.96 13.96
CA LEU A 362 -23.26 6.51 13.97
C LEU A 362 -22.80 5.87 15.29
N ALA A 363 -21.81 6.45 15.97
CA ALA A 363 -21.26 5.93 17.23
C ALA A 363 -22.33 5.59 18.28
N PRO A 364 -23.27 6.49 18.66
CA PRO A 364 -24.30 6.15 19.65
C PRO A 364 -25.25 5.05 19.17
N LEU A 365 -25.59 5.02 17.88
CA LEU A 365 -26.46 3.98 17.30
C LEU A 365 -25.78 2.61 17.34
N LEU A 366 -24.50 2.53 16.95
CA LEU A 366 -23.71 1.31 16.99
C LEU A 366 -23.49 0.83 18.42
N LYS A 367 -23.21 1.73 19.37
CA LYS A 367 -23.14 1.39 20.79
C LYS A 367 -24.44 0.72 21.24
N GLN A 368 -25.58 1.34 20.97
CA GLN A 368 -26.89 0.79 21.35
C GLN A 368 -27.16 -0.57 20.68
N TRP A 369 -26.80 -0.73 19.42
CA TRP A 369 -26.94 -2.01 18.73
C TRP A 369 -26.06 -3.10 19.37
N LEU A 370 -24.79 -2.78 19.66
CA LEU A 370 -23.85 -3.69 20.30
C LEU A 370 -24.29 -4.07 21.71
N MET A 371 -24.95 -3.19 22.48
CA MET A 371 -25.49 -3.57 23.79
C MET A 371 -26.47 -4.75 23.71
N ASN A 372 -27.20 -4.88 22.60
CA ASN A 372 -28.26 -5.87 22.44
C ASN A 372 -27.87 -7.09 21.59
N HIS A 373 -26.75 -7.02 20.85
CA HIS A 373 -26.40 -8.03 19.85
C HIS A 373 -24.92 -8.40 19.88
N GLN A 374 -24.58 -9.60 19.39
CA GLN A 374 -23.20 -10.07 19.25
C GLN A 374 -22.77 -10.04 17.77
N VAL A 375 -21.63 -9.42 17.48
CA VAL A 375 -21.07 -9.40 16.11
C VAL A 375 -20.27 -10.68 15.91
N GLN A 376 -20.65 -11.52 14.96
CA GLN A 376 -19.93 -12.78 14.70
C GLN A 376 -18.61 -12.55 13.96
N ASN A 377 -18.57 -11.57 13.06
CA ASN A 377 -17.38 -11.22 12.29
C ASN A 377 -16.44 -10.27 13.05
N LEU A 378 -15.20 -10.70 13.30
CA LEU A 378 -14.22 -9.93 14.09
C LEU A 378 -13.77 -8.63 13.41
N GLU A 379 -13.70 -8.58 12.08
CA GLU A 379 -13.36 -7.35 11.35
C GLU A 379 -14.51 -6.34 11.40
N CYS A 380 -15.77 -6.80 11.29
CA CYS A 380 -16.92 -5.93 11.54
C CYS A 380 -16.89 -5.35 12.97
N LEU A 381 -16.61 -6.19 13.97
CA LEU A 381 -16.48 -5.73 15.36
C LEU A 381 -15.34 -4.70 15.50
N ARG A 382 -14.22 -4.90 14.81
CA ARG A 382 -13.12 -3.94 14.77
C ARG A 382 -13.56 -2.60 14.17
N TYR A 383 -14.24 -2.60 13.04
CA TYR A 383 -14.75 -1.38 12.42
C TYR A 383 -15.78 -0.65 13.28
N SER A 384 -16.73 -1.37 13.90
CA SER A 384 -17.69 -0.76 14.82
C SER A 384 -17.00 -0.07 16.00
N ARG A 385 -15.94 -0.68 16.55
CA ARG A 385 -15.14 -0.07 17.64
C ARG A 385 -14.40 1.18 17.18
N LEU A 386 -13.86 1.20 15.97
CA LEU A 386 -13.20 2.40 15.43
C LEU A 386 -14.18 3.58 15.32
N ILE A 387 -15.41 3.33 14.87
CA ILE A 387 -16.45 4.37 14.81
C ILE A 387 -16.84 4.86 16.21
N ILE A 388 -17.07 3.93 17.16
CA ILE A 388 -17.42 4.22 18.56
C ILE A 388 -16.32 5.02 19.27
N GLY A 389 -15.07 4.82 18.84
CA GLY A 389 -13.90 5.54 19.32
C GLY A 389 -13.70 6.95 18.83
N SER A 390 -14.48 7.39 17.84
CA SER A 390 -14.51 8.81 17.49
C SER A 390 -14.96 9.60 18.73
N ASP A 391 -14.46 10.84 18.91
CA ASP A 391 -14.54 11.68 20.13
C ASP A 391 -15.96 12.05 20.66
N ASN A 392 -16.98 11.26 20.33
CA ASN A 392 -18.39 11.53 20.59
C ASN A 392 -18.97 10.70 21.74
N LEU A 393 -18.28 9.67 22.22
CA LEU A 393 -18.74 8.85 23.35
C LEU A 393 -17.80 8.99 24.56
N PRO A 394 -18.34 9.26 25.77
CA PRO A 394 -17.53 9.29 26.98
C PRO A 394 -16.85 7.94 27.25
N ALA A 395 -15.60 7.97 27.72
CA ALA A 395 -14.85 6.77 28.09
C ALA A 395 -15.63 5.86 29.08
N ALA A 396 -16.37 6.46 30.02
CA ALA A 396 -17.21 5.70 30.96
C ALA A 396 -18.32 4.88 30.26
N GLU A 397 -18.91 5.38 29.17
CA GLU A 397 -19.92 4.66 28.42
C GLU A 397 -19.33 3.49 27.61
N ILE A 398 -18.13 3.70 27.05
CA ILE A 398 -17.39 2.66 26.33
C ILE A 398 -16.93 1.57 27.32
N ALA A 399 -16.44 1.96 28.50
CA ALA A 399 -16.09 1.04 29.57
C ALA A 399 -17.32 0.23 30.06
N GLY A 400 -18.49 0.87 30.14
CA GLY A 400 -19.77 0.23 30.45
C GLY A 400 -20.15 -0.84 29.42
N LEU A 401 -20.15 -0.49 28.13
CA LEU A 401 -20.40 -1.44 27.04
C LEU A 401 -19.44 -2.64 27.10
N ALA A 402 -18.16 -2.39 27.30
CA ALA A 402 -17.16 -3.45 27.38
C ALA A 402 -17.37 -4.35 28.61
N LEU A 403 -17.76 -3.78 29.76
CA LEU A 403 -18.13 -4.54 30.94
C LEU A 403 -19.34 -5.45 30.66
N ASP A 404 -20.41 -4.89 30.10
CA ASP A 404 -21.63 -5.65 29.77
C ASP A 404 -21.28 -6.85 28.88
N LYS A 405 -20.45 -6.61 27.86
CA LYS A 405 -19.95 -7.67 26.96
C LYS A 405 -19.08 -8.72 27.64
N ILE A 406 -18.21 -8.32 28.56
CA ILE A 406 -17.39 -9.26 29.34
C ILE A 406 -18.27 -10.13 30.24
N THR A 407 -19.35 -9.58 30.78
CA THR A 407 -20.24 -10.29 31.72
C THR A 407 -21.33 -11.10 31.05
N ASP A 408 -21.67 -10.81 29.80
CA ASP A 408 -22.66 -11.54 29.02
C ASP A 408 -22.16 -12.96 28.68
N PRO A 409 -22.81 -14.03 29.17
CA PRO A 409 -22.45 -15.40 28.84
C PRO A 409 -22.58 -15.74 27.35
N ALA A 410 -23.35 -14.96 26.58
CA ALA A 410 -23.52 -15.15 25.14
C ALA A 410 -22.35 -14.57 24.32
N THR A 411 -21.46 -13.77 24.92
CA THR A 411 -20.29 -13.22 24.22
C THR A 411 -19.31 -14.35 23.86
N PRO A 412 -18.93 -14.49 22.57
CA PRO A 412 -17.97 -15.50 22.15
C PRO A 412 -16.63 -15.38 22.89
N GLY A 413 -16.08 -16.51 23.33
CA GLY A 413 -14.86 -16.53 24.16
C GLY A 413 -13.64 -15.87 23.49
N GLU A 414 -13.57 -15.93 22.16
CA GLU A 414 -12.53 -15.27 21.35
C GLU A 414 -12.62 -13.74 21.32
N GLN A 415 -13.80 -13.18 21.65
CA GLN A 415 -14.02 -11.73 21.73
C GLN A 415 -13.72 -11.17 23.11
N LEU A 416 -13.61 -12.00 24.14
CA LEU A 416 -13.29 -11.54 25.49
C LEU A 416 -11.97 -10.73 25.55
N PRO A 417 -10.85 -11.16 24.94
CA PRO A 417 -9.64 -10.34 24.89
C PRO A 417 -9.88 -8.96 24.28
N VAL A 418 -10.72 -8.87 23.24
CA VAL A 418 -11.09 -7.63 22.56
C VAL A 418 -11.80 -6.69 23.53
N TRP A 419 -12.82 -7.17 24.23
CA TRP A 419 -13.59 -6.36 25.18
C TRP A 419 -12.77 -5.96 26.41
N TYR A 420 -11.87 -6.83 26.89
CA TYR A 420 -10.93 -6.44 27.94
C TYR A 420 -9.95 -5.36 27.47
N ALA A 421 -9.50 -5.38 26.21
CA ALA A 421 -8.67 -4.32 25.66
C ALA A 421 -9.43 -2.99 25.62
N VAL A 422 -10.65 -2.98 25.08
CA VAL A 422 -11.54 -1.79 25.06
C VAL A 422 -11.75 -1.24 26.47
N ARG A 423 -12.07 -2.09 27.44
CA ARG A 423 -12.27 -1.65 28.83
C ARG A 423 -11.00 -1.12 29.46
N THR A 424 -9.85 -1.71 29.17
CA THR A 424 -8.56 -1.25 29.72
C THR A 424 -8.17 0.10 29.15
N ASP A 425 -8.48 0.35 27.89
CA ASP A 425 -8.25 1.64 27.26
C ASP A 425 -9.17 2.74 27.82
N ALA A 426 -10.42 2.39 28.10
CA ALA A 426 -11.42 3.32 28.64
C ALA A 426 -11.33 3.56 30.17
N ASP A 427 -11.10 2.49 30.95
CA ASP A 427 -11.03 2.49 32.42
C ASP A 427 -10.02 1.42 32.91
N PRO A 428 -8.70 1.73 32.88
CA PRO A 428 -7.67 0.81 33.33
C PRO A 428 -7.77 0.49 34.82
N THR A 429 -8.31 1.39 35.64
CA THR A 429 -8.40 1.24 37.10
C THR A 429 -9.23 0.03 37.48
N LEU A 430 -10.42 -0.10 36.90
CA LEU A 430 -11.29 -1.25 37.17
C LEU A 430 -10.97 -2.45 36.26
N SER A 431 -10.43 -2.22 35.06
CA SER A 431 -10.15 -3.30 34.10
C SER A 431 -8.96 -4.17 34.53
N LEU A 432 -7.83 -3.59 34.94
CA LEU A 432 -6.59 -4.35 35.18
C LEU A 432 -6.72 -5.42 36.29
N PRO A 433 -7.36 -5.14 37.45
CA PRO A 433 -7.60 -6.18 38.46
C PRO A 433 -8.50 -7.31 37.94
N ALA A 434 -9.52 -6.99 37.15
CA ALA A 434 -10.42 -7.97 36.55
C ALA A 434 -9.70 -8.83 35.51
N LEU A 435 -8.91 -8.22 34.62
CA LEU A 435 -8.09 -8.88 33.62
C LEU A 435 -7.10 -9.86 34.26
N ARG A 436 -6.40 -9.44 35.33
CA ARG A 436 -5.47 -10.29 36.07
C ARG A 436 -6.17 -11.52 36.66
N THR A 437 -7.40 -11.34 37.16
CA THR A 437 -8.21 -12.43 37.70
C THR A 437 -8.67 -13.38 36.59
N ALA A 438 -9.08 -12.85 35.43
CA ALA A 438 -9.47 -13.66 34.28
C ALA A 438 -8.31 -14.53 33.77
N LEU A 439 -7.13 -13.93 33.56
CA LEU A 439 -5.95 -14.64 33.08
C LEU A 439 -5.50 -15.77 34.02
N ARG A 440 -5.63 -15.60 35.34
CA ARG A 440 -5.29 -16.65 36.34
C ARG A 440 -6.21 -17.87 36.29
N LYS A 441 -7.44 -17.71 35.81
CA LYS A 441 -8.42 -18.81 35.67
C LYS A 441 -8.19 -19.65 34.41
N LEU A 442 -7.46 -19.11 33.43
CA LEU A 442 -7.20 -19.78 32.17
C LEU A 442 -6.03 -20.78 32.29
N SER A 443 -6.06 -21.82 31.46
CA SER A 443 -4.88 -22.66 31.26
C SER A 443 -3.76 -21.82 30.65
N ARG A 444 -2.51 -22.25 30.83
CA ARG A 444 -1.35 -21.50 30.33
C ARG A 444 -1.42 -21.18 28.84
N ALA A 445 -1.82 -22.14 28.01
CA ALA A 445 -1.95 -21.95 26.56
C ALA A 445 -3.14 -21.07 26.18
N ALA A 446 -4.21 -21.05 26.99
CA ALA A 446 -5.33 -20.13 26.78
C ALA A 446 -4.97 -18.71 27.23
N ALA A 447 -4.26 -18.53 28.34
CA ALA A 447 -3.78 -17.24 28.81
C ALA A 447 -2.78 -16.58 27.84
N GLU A 448 -1.89 -17.37 27.21
CA GLU A 448 -0.97 -16.88 26.19
C GLU A 448 -1.74 -16.36 24.95
N ARG A 449 -2.65 -17.16 24.38
CA ARG A 449 -3.52 -16.73 23.27
C ARG A 449 -4.37 -15.50 23.62
N PHE A 450 -4.94 -15.48 24.83
CA PHE A 450 -5.71 -14.35 25.33
C PHE A 450 -4.84 -13.09 25.39
N GLY A 451 -3.65 -13.19 25.97
CA GLY A 451 -2.71 -12.07 26.08
C GLY A 451 -2.25 -11.55 24.71
N GLU A 452 -2.02 -12.45 23.75
CA GLU A 452 -1.66 -12.09 22.38
C GLU A 452 -2.76 -11.25 21.71
N THR A 453 -3.99 -11.76 21.67
CA THR A 453 -5.13 -11.01 21.10
C THR A 453 -5.36 -9.71 21.87
N PHE A 454 -5.38 -9.74 23.20
CA PHE A 454 -5.56 -8.54 24.02
C PHE A 454 -4.52 -7.45 23.70
N SER A 455 -3.25 -7.82 23.55
CA SER A 455 -2.17 -6.85 23.30
C SER A 455 -2.31 -6.20 21.92
N VAL A 456 -2.64 -7.00 20.90
CA VAL A 456 -2.87 -6.50 19.54
C VAL A 456 -4.10 -5.59 19.49
N GLU A 457 -5.16 -5.94 20.21
CA GLU A 457 -6.39 -5.14 20.25
C GLU A 457 -6.25 -3.84 21.03
N LEU A 458 -5.35 -3.79 22.03
CA LEU A 458 -5.10 -2.59 22.82
C LEU A 458 -4.16 -1.60 22.11
N LEU A 459 -3.11 -2.10 21.44
CA LEU A 459 -2.00 -1.28 20.92
C LEU A 459 -1.91 -1.24 19.40
N GLY A 460 -2.68 -2.07 18.72
CA GLY A 460 -2.60 -2.30 17.28
C GLY A 460 -1.48 -3.26 16.88
N GLY A 461 -1.64 -3.79 15.68
CA GLY A 461 -0.57 -4.50 14.96
C GLY A 461 0.02 -3.63 13.86
N ARG A 462 0.96 -4.19 13.09
CA ARG A 462 1.64 -3.45 12.01
C ARG A 462 0.72 -2.95 10.89
N ARG A 463 -0.50 -3.49 10.80
CA ARG A 463 -1.47 -3.20 9.73
C ARG A 463 -2.85 -2.77 10.23
N ASN A 464 -3.07 -2.78 11.55
CA ASN A 464 -4.41 -2.64 12.12
C ASN A 464 -4.50 -1.36 12.95
N ALA A 465 -5.33 -0.42 12.50
CA ALA A 465 -5.84 0.66 13.34
C ALA A 465 -6.68 0.08 14.49
N VAL A 466 -6.55 0.66 15.69
CA VAL A 466 -7.28 0.30 16.90
C VAL A 466 -8.00 1.52 17.48
N LEU A 467 -9.03 1.25 18.28
CA LEU A 467 -9.64 2.22 19.18
C LEU A 467 -8.55 2.77 20.12
N SER A 468 -8.46 4.10 20.26
CA SER A 468 -7.53 4.72 21.21
C SER A 468 -8.16 5.89 21.94
N ILE A 469 -8.70 5.60 23.12
CA ILE A 469 -9.13 6.56 24.14
C ILE A 469 -7.90 7.04 24.94
N GLY A 470 -6.92 6.14 25.15
CA GLY A 470 -5.66 6.47 25.79
C GLY A 470 -5.70 6.49 27.32
N GLY A 471 -6.74 5.94 27.96
CA GLY A 471 -6.88 5.97 29.42
C GLY A 471 -5.78 5.19 30.15
N PHE A 472 -5.23 4.14 29.52
CA PHE A 472 -4.11 3.37 30.07
C PHE A 472 -2.74 4.06 29.92
N ASN A 473 -2.65 5.19 29.21
CA ASN A 473 -1.39 5.86 28.89
C ASN A 473 -0.85 6.67 30.09
N SER A 474 -0.62 6.00 31.23
CA SER A 474 0.03 6.56 32.42
C SER A 474 1.21 5.68 32.85
N PRO A 475 2.24 6.23 33.52
CA PRO A 475 3.41 5.44 33.89
C PRO A 475 3.05 4.22 34.76
N THR A 476 2.05 4.38 35.63
CA THR A 476 1.56 3.33 36.53
C THR A 476 0.92 2.19 35.75
N TYR A 477 -0.03 2.49 34.86
CA TYR A 477 -0.74 1.46 34.11
C TYR A 477 0.14 0.80 33.05
N LEU A 478 1.02 1.56 32.38
CA LEU A 478 1.99 1.02 31.43
C LEU A 478 2.93 0.02 32.11
N LYS A 479 3.44 0.32 33.31
CA LYS A 479 4.24 -0.63 34.11
C LYS A 479 3.45 -1.90 34.43
N GLU A 480 2.22 -1.76 34.90
CA GLU A 480 1.37 -2.91 35.26
C GLU A 480 1.03 -3.79 34.07
N LEU A 481 0.66 -3.18 32.95
CA LEU A 481 0.39 -3.85 31.68
C LEU A 481 1.62 -4.59 31.17
N TYR A 482 2.78 -3.93 31.18
CA TYR A 482 4.04 -4.53 30.75
C TYR A 482 4.34 -5.80 31.54
N LEU A 483 4.28 -5.74 32.88
CA LEU A 483 4.50 -6.90 33.73
C LEU A 483 3.45 -8.01 33.51
N LEU A 484 2.18 -7.63 33.32
CA LEU A 484 1.11 -8.60 33.10
C LEU A 484 1.29 -9.30 31.75
N MET A 485 1.57 -8.57 30.67
CA MET A 485 1.75 -9.15 29.34
C MET A 485 3.01 -10.02 29.26
N HIS A 486 4.12 -9.64 29.89
CA HIS A 486 5.31 -10.50 29.99
C HIS A 486 5.06 -11.81 30.75
N SER A 487 4.08 -11.83 31.67
CA SER A 487 3.74 -13.06 32.41
C SER A 487 3.03 -14.11 31.55
N VAL A 488 2.33 -13.68 30.50
CA VAL A 488 1.52 -14.54 29.62
C VAL A 488 2.14 -14.72 28.22
N ILE A 489 2.70 -13.67 27.62
CA ILE A 489 3.44 -13.68 26.35
C ILE A 489 4.94 -13.80 26.64
N ARG A 490 5.44 -15.02 26.69
CA ARG A 490 6.81 -15.27 27.19
C ARG A 490 7.86 -14.97 26.14
N VAL A 491 8.86 -14.18 26.51
CA VAL A 491 10.03 -13.85 25.66
C VAL A 491 10.72 -15.08 25.06
N LYS A 492 10.81 -16.18 25.82
CA LYS A 492 11.44 -17.42 25.33
C LYS A 492 10.73 -18.08 24.15
N ASN A 493 9.48 -17.71 23.89
CA ASN A 493 8.66 -18.21 22.78
C ASN A 493 8.61 -17.19 21.62
N ASP A 494 9.42 -16.13 21.66
CA ASP A 494 9.40 -15.08 20.65
C ASP A 494 9.97 -15.56 19.31
N LEU A 495 9.44 -14.99 18.23
CA LEU A 495 9.76 -15.39 16.87
C LEU A 495 10.88 -14.50 16.34
N ASN A 496 12.06 -15.08 16.11
CA ASN A 496 13.15 -14.34 15.48
C ASN A 496 13.03 -14.43 13.94
N ARG A 497 12.67 -13.31 13.31
CA ARG A 497 12.54 -13.18 11.86
C ARG A 497 13.77 -12.54 11.19
N ALA A 498 14.79 -12.15 11.95
CA ALA A 498 15.96 -11.47 11.43
C ALA A 498 16.74 -12.38 10.46
N GLY A 499 17.06 -11.86 9.27
CA GLY A 499 17.80 -12.59 8.23
C GLY A 499 17.03 -13.73 7.55
N GLY A 500 15.72 -13.89 7.83
CA GLY A 500 14.90 -14.98 7.31
C GLY A 500 14.24 -14.75 5.94
N GLY A 501 14.50 -13.61 5.29
CA GLY A 501 13.86 -13.23 4.03
C GLY A 501 12.45 -12.67 4.20
N VAL A 502 11.64 -12.72 3.12
CA VAL A 502 10.25 -12.22 3.11
C VAL A 502 9.36 -13.17 3.91
N TYR A 503 8.62 -12.63 4.87
CA TYR A 503 7.65 -13.39 5.67
C TYR A 503 6.33 -12.62 5.83
N SER A 504 5.25 -13.34 6.11
CA SER A 504 3.97 -12.76 6.52
C SER A 504 3.91 -12.77 8.05
N PRO A 505 3.77 -11.60 8.71
CA PRO A 505 3.59 -11.52 10.16
C PRO A 505 2.37 -12.31 10.63
N THR A 506 2.48 -12.91 11.81
CA THR A 506 1.40 -13.60 12.53
C THR A 506 0.95 -12.77 13.73
N VAL A 507 -0.19 -13.12 14.34
CA VAL A 507 -0.66 -12.52 15.61
C VAL A 507 0.43 -12.57 16.68
N ARG A 508 1.25 -13.63 16.69
CA ARG A 508 2.37 -13.77 17.62
C ARG A 508 3.50 -12.78 17.36
N ASP A 509 3.75 -12.40 16.09
CA ASP A 509 4.70 -11.34 15.75
C ASP A 509 4.17 -9.98 16.23
N ASP A 510 2.90 -9.65 15.94
CA ASP A 510 2.29 -8.38 16.38
C ASP A 510 2.18 -8.26 17.91
N ALA A 511 1.86 -9.35 18.61
CA ALA A 511 1.75 -9.37 20.07
C ALA A 511 3.10 -9.14 20.78
N GLN A 512 4.21 -9.63 20.18
CA GLN A 512 5.56 -9.35 20.69
C GLN A 512 5.90 -7.87 20.57
N ASP A 513 5.64 -7.29 19.40
CA ASP A 513 5.85 -5.87 19.17
C ASP A 513 4.99 -5.01 20.10
N ALA A 514 3.70 -5.36 20.28
CA ALA A 514 2.79 -4.69 21.19
C ALA A 514 3.28 -4.76 22.65
N ARG A 515 3.73 -5.93 23.11
CA ARG A 515 4.29 -6.11 24.45
C ARG A 515 5.48 -5.17 24.70
N GLU A 516 6.41 -5.08 23.74
CA GLU A 516 7.58 -4.19 23.88
C GLU A 516 7.23 -2.71 23.72
N ARG A 517 6.20 -2.38 22.91
CA ARG A 517 5.71 -1.02 22.73
C ARG A 517 5.22 -0.38 24.04
N LEU A 518 4.67 -1.17 24.97
CA LEU A 518 4.29 -0.67 26.31
C LEU A 518 5.47 -0.02 27.05
N PHE A 519 6.67 -0.62 26.94
CA PHE A 519 7.88 -0.05 27.55
C PHE A 519 8.35 1.20 26.79
N GLY A 520 8.26 1.21 25.46
CA GLY A 520 8.54 2.39 24.65
C GLY A 520 7.66 3.58 25.04
N MET A 521 6.35 3.37 25.15
CA MET A 521 5.40 4.40 25.61
C MET A 521 5.73 4.89 27.02
N LEU A 522 6.12 3.98 27.94
CA LEU A 522 6.55 4.37 29.28
C LEU A 522 7.80 5.26 29.21
N GLN A 523 8.80 4.88 28.44
CA GLN A 523 10.07 5.60 28.30
C GLN A 523 9.91 7.02 27.75
N GLU A 524 8.93 7.26 26.88
CA GLU A 524 8.64 8.57 26.28
C GLU A 524 8.06 9.57 27.29
N GLN A 525 7.44 9.11 28.39
CA GLN A 525 6.79 9.98 29.37
C GLN A 525 7.80 10.64 30.32
N SER A 526 7.90 11.97 30.27
CA SER A 526 8.74 12.77 31.19
C SER A 526 8.09 12.87 32.57
N SER A 527 8.50 12.02 33.52
CA SER A 527 8.06 12.11 34.92
C SER A 527 8.95 11.33 35.88
N GLU A 528 9.02 11.74 37.15
CA GLU A 528 9.68 10.96 38.21
C GLU A 528 9.07 9.55 38.37
N ILE A 529 7.75 9.44 38.19
CA ILE A 529 7.04 8.16 38.26
C ILE A 529 7.54 7.22 37.15
N THR A 530 7.76 7.74 35.94
CA THR A 530 8.37 6.99 34.83
C THR A 530 9.74 6.46 35.20
N TYR A 531 10.63 7.32 35.70
CA TYR A 531 11.98 6.93 36.10
C TYR A 531 11.95 5.80 37.14
N ARG A 532 11.14 5.95 38.20
CA ARG A 532 10.97 4.92 39.24
C ARG A 532 10.38 3.64 38.68
N ALA A 533 9.39 3.75 37.79
CA ALA A 533 8.77 2.59 37.14
C ALA A 533 9.79 1.79 36.31
N ILE A 534 10.65 2.47 35.53
CA ILE A 534 11.70 1.82 34.75
C ILE A 534 12.72 1.11 35.67
N LEU A 535 13.12 1.73 36.78
CA LEU A 535 14.02 1.09 37.75
C LEU A 535 13.40 -0.17 38.37
N GLU A 536 12.13 -0.09 38.80
CA GLU A 536 11.42 -1.27 39.33
C GLU A 536 11.31 -2.39 38.29
N LEU A 537 11.07 -2.06 37.02
CA LEU A 537 11.05 -3.04 35.94
C LEU A 537 12.42 -3.69 35.75
N ALA A 538 13.49 -2.90 35.80
CA ALA A 538 14.86 -3.40 35.68
C ALA A 538 15.24 -4.41 36.77
N GLU A 539 14.66 -4.28 37.96
CA GLU A 539 14.85 -5.23 39.07
C GLU A 539 13.97 -6.48 38.94
N LYS A 540 12.73 -6.33 38.46
CA LYS A 540 11.72 -7.41 38.44
C LYS A 540 11.71 -8.25 37.16
N HIS A 541 12.31 -7.78 36.07
CA HIS A 541 12.21 -8.44 34.78
C HIS A 541 12.93 -9.82 34.77
N PRO A 542 12.29 -10.90 34.30
CA PRO A 542 12.85 -12.26 34.39
C PRO A 542 14.03 -12.52 33.42
N VAL A 543 14.26 -11.64 32.46
CA VAL A 543 15.29 -11.81 31.42
C VAL A 543 16.35 -10.71 31.57
N GLN A 544 17.60 -11.15 31.75
CA GLN A 544 18.73 -10.29 32.14
C GLN A 544 19.06 -9.16 31.16
N HIS A 545 18.97 -9.39 29.84
CA HIS A 545 19.35 -8.35 28.86
C HIS A 545 18.39 -7.14 28.92
N PHE A 546 17.10 -7.37 29.18
CA PHE A 546 16.13 -6.31 29.41
C PHE A 546 16.44 -5.54 30.69
N CYS A 547 16.86 -6.19 31.78
CA CYS A 547 17.28 -5.50 33.00
C CYS A 547 18.41 -4.49 32.71
N THR A 548 19.43 -4.91 31.95
CA THR A 548 20.55 -4.03 31.56
C THR A 548 20.06 -2.87 30.70
N TYR A 549 19.24 -3.14 29.69
CA TYR A 549 18.64 -2.14 28.82
C TYR A 549 17.81 -1.12 29.61
N MET A 550 16.92 -1.58 30.49
CA MET A 550 16.07 -0.72 31.32
C MET A 550 16.87 0.18 32.25
N ARG A 551 17.99 -0.31 32.84
CA ARG A 551 18.88 0.55 33.65
C ARG A 551 19.50 1.67 32.80
N ALA A 552 19.93 1.35 31.58
CA ALA A 552 20.43 2.37 30.66
C ALA A 552 19.33 3.38 30.28
N CYS A 553 18.10 2.92 30.04
CA CYS A 553 16.95 3.79 29.80
C CYS A 553 16.64 4.69 31.01
N ALA A 554 16.72 4.17 32.25
CA ALA A 554 16.52 4.96 33.45
C ALA A 554 17.57 6.08 33.59
N VAL A 555 18.85 5.79 33.34
CA VAL A 555 19.92 6.81 33.34
C VAL A 555 19.69 7.85 32.25
N SER A 556 19.35 7.40 31.03
CA SER A 556 19.00 8.29 29.92
C SER A 556 17.83 9.21 30.30
N ARG A 557 16.78 8.65 30.91
CA ARG A 557 15.62 9.43 31.37
C ARG A 557 15.96 10.43 32.47
N ALA A 558 16.70 10.03 33.49
CA ALA A 558 17.14 10.95 34.52
C ALA A 558 18.01 12.09 33.96
N THR A 559 18.82 11.80 32.93
CA THR A 559 19.62 12.80 32.24
C THR A 559 18.73 13.75 31.44
N THR A 560 17.81 13.24 30.63
CA THR A 560 16.89 14.06 29.82
C THR A 560 15.96 14.92 30.68
N ASP A 561 15.34 14.32 31.70
CA ASP A 561 14.40 15.02 32.58
C ASP A 561 15.14 16.02 33.51
N GLY A 562 16.42 15.76 33.80
CA GLY A 562 17.29 16.63 34.59
C GLY A 562 17.95 17.77 33.79
N ASP A 563 18.00 17.67 32.45
CA ASP A 563 18.53 18.69 31.55
C ASP A 563 17.48 19.80 31.36
N MET A 564 17.30 20.60 32.42
CA MET A 564 16.35 21.71 32.45
C MET A 564 16.70 22.70 31.34
N GLN A 565 15.70 23.05 30.51
CA GLN A 565 15.84 24.13 29.54
C GLN A 565 16.28 25.42 30.26
N PRO A 566 17.16 26.22 29.64
CA PRO A 566 17.54 27.52 30.19
C PRO A 566 16.26 28.34 30.43
N TRP A 567 16.12 28.89 31.64
CA TRP A 567 14.93 29.65 31.98
C TRP A 567 14.77 30.83 31.03
N ARG A 568 13.54 31.06 30.56
CA ARG A 568 13.24 32.29 29.82
C ARG A 568 13.33 33.47 30.76
N ILE A 569 13.66 34.65 30.22
CA ILE A 569 13.80 35.88 31.02
C ILE A 569 12.51 36.17 31.81
N GLU A 570 11.33 35.85 31.26
CA GLU A 570 10.06 36.02 31.98
C GLU A 570 9.92 35.08 33.18
N GLU A 571 10.41 33.84 33.07
CA GLU A 571 10.37 32.82 34.13
C GLU A 571 11.34 33.17 35.26
N VAL A 572 12.54 33.66 34.92
CA VAL A 572 13.50 34.22 35.88
C VAL A 572 12.88 35.40 36.62
N ALA A 573 12.25 36.33 35.90
CA ALA A 573 11.60 37.48 36.50
C ALA A 573 10.42 37.08 37.42
N HIS A 574 9.63 36.08 37.02
CA HIS A 574 8.52 35.56 37.82
C HIS A 574 9.01 34.86 39.10
N ALA A 575 10.05 34.02 39.00
CA ALA A 575 10.67 33.37 40.15
C ALA A 575 11.33 34.38 41.11
N ALA A 576 12.03 35.38 40.59
CA ALA A 576 12.62 36.46 41.39
C ALA A 576 11.54 37.24 42.16
N ARG A 577 10.39 37.53 41.52
CA ARG A 577 9.24 38.15 42.20
C ARG A 577 8.65 37.26 43.29
N ARG A 578 8.55 35.95 43.06
CA ARG A 578 8.09 34.99 44.09
C ARG A 578 9.04 34.96 45.29
N LEU A 579 10.34 34.86 45.05
CA LEU A 579 11.36 34.82 46.10
C LEU A 579 11.42 36.12 46.91
N ASN A 580 11.26 37.26 46.25
CA ASN A 580 11.19 38.57 46.93
C ASN A 580 9.92 38.76 47.77
N ARG A 581 8.80 38.12 47.39
CA ARG A 581 7.57 38.11 48.20
C ARG A 581 7.69 37.26 49.47
N THR A 582 8.46 36.18 49.44
CA THR A 582 8.76 35.39 50.65
C THR A 582 9.81 36.05 51.54
N SER A 583 10.72 36.85 50.99
CA SER A 583 11.73 37.57 51.77
C SER A 583 11.16 38.72 52.62
N THR A 584 9.97 39.23 52.30
CA THR A 584 9.32 40.31 53.08
C THR A 584 8.65 39.81 54.37
N LEU A 585 8.51 38.49 54.56
CA LEU A 585 7.93 37.88 55.77
C LEU A 585 8.99 37.45 56.81
N LEU A 586 10.28 37.60 56.50
CA LEU A 586 11.40 37.24 57.39
C LEU A 586 12.40 38.39 57.45
N SER A 587 12.06 39.46 58.16
CA SER A 587 13.05 40.38 58.71
C SER A 587 12.60 40.84 60.10
N PRO A 588 13.35 40.51 61.17
CA PRO A 588 13.07 41.02 62.50
C PRO A 588 13.49 42.49 62.56
N VAL A 589 12.57 43.34 63.02
CA VAL A 589 12.85 44.74 63.35
C VAL A 589 13.82 44.75 64.52
N LEU A 590 15.06 45.20 64.28
CA LEU A 590 15.99 45.63 65.31
C LEU A 590 15.81 47.15 65.48
N GLU A 591 15.03 47.54 66.48
CA GLU A 591 15.12 48.87 67.07
C GLU A 591 16.43 48.96 67.85
N VAL A 592 17.33 49.86 67.43
CA VAL A 592 18.35 50.40 68.33
C VAL A 592 18.29 51.92 68.21
N ASP A 593 17.74 52.48 69.27
CA ASP A 593 17.58 53.87 69.62
C ASP A 593 18.96 54.48 69.97
N HIS A 594 19.28 55.65 69.43
CA HIS A 594 20.29 56.55 70.02
C HIS A 594 20.15 57.97 69.49
N ALA A 595 19.75 58.87 70.40
CA ALA A 595 20.33 60.20 70.69
C ALA A 595 19.33 60.95 71.62
N VAL A 596 19.61 61.52 72.80
CA VAL A 596 20.79 62.19 73.36
C VAL A 596 20.61 62.30 74.89
N ARG A 597 21.66 62.00 75.67
CA ARG A 597 22.33 62.96 76.56
C ARG A 597 23.76 62.52 76.86
#